data_AF-Q0CL09-F1
#
_entry.id   AF-Q0CL09-F1
#
_cell.length_a   1.000
_cell.length_b   1.000
_cell.length_c   1.000
_cell.angle_alpha   90.00
_cell.angle_beta   90.00
_cell.angle_gamma   90.00
#
_symmetry.space_group_name_H-M   'P 1'
#
loop_
_entity.id
_entity.type
_entity.pdbx_description
1 polymer ?
#
loop_
_entity_poly.entity_id
_entity_poly.type
_entity_poly.pdbx_seq_one_letter_code
_entity_poly.pdbx_strand_id
1 'polypeptide(L)'
;MNYLYVVLLHGILSSANASNLAGPYQTVLFYYAYHAELTRFGPDGVHTGHGCLGTRPGGGCYFDEFIKYILRDPSTYDKATGIGTNITPDVEDAVEKLRQTDYNTVLDPKTLLQIDLPKGETPKLSKVMSTLEKNINRARDKDASGAEWERMRQCL
;
A
#
# COMPACT_ATOMS: atom_id res chain seq x y z
N MET A 1 -34.94 26.15 -8.18
CA MET A 1 -33.89 25.13 -8.40
C MET A 1 -33.46 24.59 -7.05
N ASN A 2 -33.65 23.29 -6.79
CA ASN A 2 -33.38 22.67 -5.49
C ASN A 2 -31.87 22.51 -5.27
N TYR A 3 -31.24 23.50 -4.63
CA TYR A 3 -29.84 23.48 -4.20
C TYR A 3 -29.49 22.24 -3.36
N LEU A 4 -30.47 21.67 -2.65
CA LEU A 4 -30.32 20.45 -1.86
C LEU A 4 -29.89 19.23 -2.70
N TYR A 5 -30.44 19.07 -3.91
CA TYR A 5 -30.10 17.95 -4.81
C TYR A 5 -28.70 18.09 -5.39
N VAL A 6 -28.27 19.33 -5.68
CA VAL A 6 -26.92 19.60 -6.22
C VAL A 6 -25.86 19.30 -5.15
N VAL A 7 -26.09 19.68 -3.89
CA VAL A 7 -25.16 19.40 -2.79
C VAL A 7 -25.06 17.90 -2.47
N LEU A 8 -26.20 17.19 -2.46
CA LEU A 8 -26.22 15.73 -2.27
C LEU A 8 -25.49 14.98 -3.38
N LEU A 9 -25.70 15.35 -4.65
CA LEU A 9 -24.99 14.75 -5.78
C LEU A 9 -23.48 15.01 -5.70
N HIS A 10 -23.06 16.24 -5.39
CA HIS A 10 -21.64 16.55 -5.23
C HIS A 10 -21.02 15.80 -4.06
N GLY A 11 -21.72 15.66 -2.93
CA GLY A 11 -21.27 14.89 -1.78
C GLY A 11 -21.12 13.40 -2.07
N ILE A 12 -22.07 12.81 -2.81
CA ILE A 12 -21.98 11.39 -3.20
C ILE A 12 -20.82 11.16 -4.19
N LEU A 13 -20.63 12.06 -5.17
CA LEU A 13 -19.52 11.96 -6.11
C LEU A 13 -18.15 12.10 -5.43
N SER A 14 -17.98 13.03 -4.49
CA SER A 14 -16.72 13.19 -3.77
C SER A 14 -16.46 12.02 -2.81
N SER A 15 -17.50 11.46 -2.17
CA SER A 15 -17.40 10.24 -1.37
C SER A 15 -16.98 9.03 -2.20
N ALA A 16 -17.58 8.87 -3.39
CA ALA A 16 -17.25 7.78 -4.31
C ALA A 16 -15.83 7.91 -4.86
N ASN A 17 -15.39 9.12 -5.22
CA ASN A 17 -14.01 9.38 -5.63
C ASN A 17 -13.01 9.14 -4.50
N ALA A 18 -13.32 9.56 -3.27
CA ALA A 18 -12.49 9.27 -2.10
C ALA A 18 -12.38 7.76 -1.83
N SER A 19 -13.47 7.00 -1.99
CA SER A 19 -13.46 5.55 -1.83
C SER A 19 -12.64 4.85 -2.92
N ASN A 20 -12.70 5.33 -4.16
CA ASN A 20 -11.93 4.75 -5.28
C ASN A 20 -10.43 5.07 -5.19
N LEU A 21 -10.07 6.21 -4.59
CA LEU A 21 -8.68 6.61 -4.39
C LEU A 21 -8.05 5.97 -3.14
N ALA A 22 -8.84 5.67 -2.11
CA ALA A 22 -8.32 5.13 -0.85
C ALA A 22 -7.50 3.84 -1.03
N GLY A 23 -7.93 2.93 -1.91
CA GLY A 23 -7.22 1.66 -2.17
C GLY A 23 -5.81 1.85 -2.74
N PRO A 24 -5.65 2.58 -3.86
CA PRO A 24 -4.34 2.94 -4.39
C PRO A 24 -3.42 3.65 -3.40
N TYR A 25 -3.89 4.69 -2.70
CA TYR A 25 -3.06 5.41 -1.71
C TYR A 25 -2.61 4.51 -0.56
N GLN A 26 -3.51 3.67 -0.03
CA GLN A 26 -3.16 2.68 0.99
C GLN A 26 -2.09 1.70 0.48
N THR A 27 -2.21 1.25 -0.76
CA THR A 27 -1.25 0.32 -1.39
C THR A 27 0.13 0.96 -1.53
N VAL A 28 0.19 2.22 -1.96
CA VAL A 28 1.44 2.98 -2.05
C VAL A 28 2.05 3.19 -0.66
N LEU A 29 1.25 3.51 0.35
CA LEU A 29 1.70 3.63 1.74
C LEU A 29 2.31 2.31 2.25
N PHE A 30 1.68 1.16 1.96
CA PHE A 30 2.20 -0.14 2.34
C PHE A 30 3.53 -0.46 1.66
N TYR A 31 3.67 -0.12 0.37
CA TYR A 31 4.92 -0.30 -0.34
C TYR A 31 6.05 0.53 0.28
N TYR A 32 5.75 1.77 0.66
CA TYR A 32 6.73 2.62 1.33
C TYR A 32 7.14 2.08 2.69
N ALA A 33 6.19 1.58 3.49
CA ALA A 33 6.51 0.94 4.76
C ALA A 33 7.38 -0.31 4.57
N TYR A 34 7.05 -1.16 3.60
CA TYR A 34 7.87 -2.31 3.20
C TYR A 34 9.30 -1.89 2.81
N HIS A 35 9.40 -0.88 1.94
CA HIS A 35 10.67 -0.41 1.42
C HIS A 35 11.55 0.17 2.52
N ALA A 36 10.99 0.96 3.44
CA ALA A 36 11.70 1.49 4.60
C ALA A 36 12.22 0.36 5.51
N GLU A 37 11.40 -0.67 5.77
CA GLU A 37 11.83 -1.84 6.54
C GLU A 37 12.93 -2.64 5.83
N LEU A 38 12.78 -2.86 4.52
CA LEU A 38 13.74 -3.61 3.71
C LEU A 38 15.09 -2.90 3.66
N THR A 39 15.08 -1.59 3.42
CA THR A 39 16.28 -0.74 3.43
C THR A 39 16.95 -0.77 4.81
N ARG A 40 16.16 -0.83 5.88
CA ARG A 40 16.69 -0.74 7.24
C ARG A 40 17.22 -2.05 7.82
N PHE A 41 16.48 -3.14 7.62
CA PHE A 41 16.70 -4.41 8.30
C PHE A 41 17.13 -5.54 7.35
N GLY A 42 17.11 -5.29 6.03
CA GLY A 42 17.26 -6.35 5.04
C GLY A 42 16.02 -7.25 4.96
N PRO A 43 16.01 -8.21 4.03
CA PRO A 43 14.81 -9.00 3.69
C PRO A 43 14.25 -9.81 4.86
N ASP A 44 15.11 -10.32 5.75
CA ASP A 44 14.70 -11.15 6.88
C ASP A 44 14.08 -10.35 8.04
N GLY A 45 14.30 -9.03 8.08
CA GLY A 45 13.79 -8.15 9.14
C GLY A 45 12.49 -7.41 8.80
N VAL A 46 11.98 -7.59 7.59
CA VAL A 46 10.74 -6.98 7.09
C VAL A 46 9.51 -7.62 7.74
N HIS A 47 8.55 -6.81 8.20
CA HIS A 47 7.25 -7.33 8.66
C HIS A 47 6.09 -6.93 7.75
N THR A 48 6.17 -5.78 7.09
CA THR A 48 5.21 -5.37 6.06
C THR A 48 5.55 -6.08 4.76
N GLY A 49 4.69 -6.92 4.19
CA GLY A 49 5.06 -7.72 3.01
C GLY A 49 6.19 -8.72 3.31
N HIS A 50 6.22 -9.27 4.52
CA HIS A 50 7.23 -10.22 4.94
C HIS A 50 7.30 -11.42 4.01
N GLY A 51 8.49 -11.75 3.50
CA GLY A 51 8.67 -12.85 2.54
C GLY A 51 8.40 -12.46 1.08
N CYS A 52 8.18 -11.17 0.79
CA CYS A 52 8.22 -10.66 -0.58
C CYS A 52 9.66 -10.67 -1.11
N LEU A 53 10.08 -11.83 -1.62
CA LEU A 53 11.37 -12.03 -2.29
C LEU A 53 11.17 -11.83 -3.78
N GLY A 54 11.58 -10.65 -4.27
CA GLY A 54 11.45 -10.28 -5.67
C GLY A 54 12.80 -10.18 -6.38
N THR A 55 12.80 -9.52 -7.53
CA THR A 55 13.98 -9.41 -8.40
C THR A 55 14.87 -8.20 -8.06
N ARG A 56 14.56 -7.44 -7.01
CA ARG A 56 15.38 -6.30 -6.59
C ARG A 56 16.73 -6.77 -6.04
N PRO A 57 17.85 -6.15 -6.46
CA PRO A 57 19.15 -6.36 -5.83
C PRO A 57 19.07 -6.12 -4.31
N GLY A 58 19.50 -7.09 -3.52
CA GLY A 58 19.36 -7.06 -2.05
C GLY A 58 18.17 -7.85 -1.50
N GLY A 59 17.38 -8.53 -2.35
CA GLY A 59 16.46 -9.59 -1.92
C GLY A 59 15.03 -9.14 -1.63
N GLY A 60 14.48 -8.18 -2.38
CA GLY A 60 13.12 -7.68 -2.18
C GLY A 60 12.33 -7.48 -3.48
N CYS A 61 11.11 -7.01 -3.33
CA CYS A 61 10.17 -6.76 -4.40
C CYS A 61 10.27 -5.33 -4.94
N TYR A 62 10.22 -5.20 -6.25
CA TYR A 62 9.79 -3.95 -6.90
C TYR A 62 8.28 -3.74 -6.70
N PHE A 63 7.80 -2.55 -7.07
CA PHE A 63 6.42 -2.13 -6.80
C PHE A 63 5.36 -3.13 -7.31
N ASP A 64 5.46 -3.55 -8.58
CA ASP A 64 4.53 -4.51 -9.19
C ASP A 64 4.59 -5.90 -8.53
N GLU A 65 5.80 -6.35 -8.16
CA GLU A 65 6.00 -7.62 -7.46
C GLU A 65 5.38 -7.57 -6.06
N PHE A 66 5.56 -6.44 -5.36
CA PHE A 66 5.00 -6.20 -4.05
C PHE A 66 3.47 -6.19 -4.09
N ILE A 67 2.87 -5.47 -5.04
CA ILE A 67 1.42 -5.45 -5.23
C ILE A 67 0.92 -6.87 -5.39
N LYS A 68 1.47 -7.63 -6.34
CA LYS A 68 1.06 -9.01 -6.62
C LYS A 68 1.19 -9.92 -5.38
N TYR A 69 2.22 -9.70 -4.56
CA TYR A 69 2.46 -10.47 -3.34
C TYR A 69 1.42 -10.22 -2.24
N ILE A 70 0.96 -8.97 -2.07
CA ILE A 70 0.05 -8.60 -0.99
C ILE A 70 -1.43 -8.85 -1.32
N LEU A 71 -1.74 -9.38 -2.51
CA LEU A 71 -3.11 -9.72 -2.88
C LEU A 71 -3.52 -11.08 -2.31
N ARG A 72 -4.80 -11.18 -1.91
CA ARG A 72 -5.41 -12.45 -1.53
C ARG A 72 -5.49 -13.44 -2.68
N ASP A 73 -5.69 -12.95 -3.89
CA ASP A 73 -5.65 -13.75 -5.10
C ASP A 73 -4.71 -13.09 -6.14
N PRO A 74 -3.41 -13.45 -6.13
CA PRO A 74 -2.42 -12.92 -7.06
C PRO A 74 -2.73 -13.20 -8.53
N SER A 75 -3.60 -14.17 -8.83
CA SER A 75 -4.00 -14.50 -10.22
C SER A 75 -4.94 -13.46 -10.82
N THR A 76 -5.60 -12.66 -9.97
CA THR A 76 -6.51 -11.58 -10.39
C THR A 76 -5.79 -10.32 -10.86
N TYR A 77 -4.48 -10.23 -10.67
CA TYR A 77 -3.67 -9.08 -11.06
C TYR A 77 -2.50 -9.51 -11.95
N ASP A 78 -2.70 -9.36 -13.26
CA ASP A 78 -1.71 -9.64 -14.31
C ASP A 78 -1.14 -8.35 -14.95
N LYS A 79 -1.55 -7.18 -14.43
CA LYS A 79 -1.17 -5.88 -14.96
C LYS A 79 0.18 -5.43 -14.42
N ALA A 80 0.89 -4.66 -15.23
CA ALA A 80 2.08 -3.93 -14.81
C ALA A 80 1.73 -2.44 -14.74
N THR A 81 2.09 -1.79 -13.64
CA THR A 81 1.87 -0.33 -13.50
C THR A 81 2.83 0.48 -14.37
N GLY A 82 3.91 -0.14 -14.87
CA GLY A 82 4.96 0.54 -15.62
C GLY A 82 5.90 1.35 -14.74
N ILE A 83 5.82 1.21 -13.41
CA ILE A 83 6.80 1.75 -12.46
C ILE A 83 8.15 1.02 -12.59
N GLY A 84 8.11 -0.27 -12.93
CA GLY A 84 9.29 -1.07 -13.21
C GLY A 84 10.24 -1.14 -12.01
N THR A 85 11.51 -0.83 -12.22
CA THR A 85 12.55 -0.92 -11.19
C THR A 85 12.70 0.34 -10.33
N ASN A 86 11.80 1.33 -10.47
CA ASN A 86 11.83 2.51 -9.62
C ASN A 86 11.39 2.15 -8.20
N ILE A 87 12.33 2.16 -7.27
CA ILE A 87 12.12 1.81 -5.86
C ILE A 87 11.53 2.96 -5.04
N THR A 88 11.43 4.16 -5.61
CA THR A 88 10.86 5.34 -4.97
C THR A 88 9.98 6.11 -5.95
N PRO A 89 8.88 5.52 -6.44
CA PRO A 89 7.99 6.17 -7.39
C PRO A 89 7.28 7.35 -6.76
N ASP A 90 7.10 8.44 -7.50
CA ASP A 90 6.26 9.54 -7.01
C ASP A 90 4.87 9.02 -6.60
N VAL A 91 4.34 9.51 -5.48
CA VAL A 91 3.09 8.98 -4.90
C VAL A 91 1.93 9.15 -5.87
N GLU A 92 1.80 10.33 -6.47
CA GLU A 92 0.71 10.64 -7.39
C GLU A 92 0.85 9.84 -8.69
N ASP A 93 2.07 9.71 -9.21
CA ASP A 93 2.35 8.86 -10.38
C ASP A 93 2.01 7.37 -10.09
N ALA A 94 2.38 6.86 -8.92
CA ALA A 94 2.11 5.48 -8.54
C ALA A 94 0.61 5.21 -8.36
N VAL A 95 -0.11 6.14 -7.72
CA VAL A 95 -1.57 6.07 -7.57
C VAL A 95 -2.25 6.10 -8.93
N GLU A 96 -1.87 7.03 -9.80
CA GLU A 96 -2.48 7.14 -11.12
C GLU A 96 -2.22 5.91 -11.98
N LYS A 97 -0.99 5.37 -11.96
CA LYS A 97 -0.67 4.12 -12.65
C LYS A 97 -1.44 2.93 -12.10
N LEU A 98 -1.62 2.83 -10.78
CA LEU A 98 -2.48 1.80 -10.18
C LEU A 98 -3.92 1.91 -10.67
N ARG A 99 -4.48 3.12 -10.72
CA ARG A 99 -5.83 3.35 -11.23
C ARG A 99 -6.00 2.93 -12.69
N GLN A 100 -4.99 3.18 -13.52
CA GLN A 100 -4.98 2.79 -14.93
C GLN A 100 -4.92 1.27 -15.13
N THR A 101 -4.59 0.50 -14.08
CA THR A 101 -4.58 -0.98 -14.12
C THR A 101 -5.88 -1.63 -13.66
N ASP A 102 -6.97 -0.87 -13.50
CA ASP A 102 -8.24 -1.35 -12.92
C ASP A 102 -8.06 -2.00 -11.54
N TYR A 103 -7.13 -1.46 -10.74
CA TYR A 103 -6.78 -1.99 -9.43
C TYR A 103 -7.98 -1.93 -8.48
N ASN A 104 -8.61 -3.08 -8.25
CA ASN A 104 -9.76 -3.25 -7.35
C ASN A 104 -9.63 -4.56 -6.56
N THR A 105 -8.49 -4.77 -5.93
CA THR A 105 -8.11 -6.07 -5.37
C THR A 105 -8.14 -6.08 -3.86
N VAL A 106 -8.54 -7.24 -3.32
CA VAL A 106 -8.60 -7.50 -1.88
C VAL A 106 -7.21 -7.86 -1.38
N LEU A 107 -6.68 -7.05 -0.47
CA LEU A 107 -5.40 -7.31 0.18
C LEU A 107 -5.49 -8.54 1.11
N ASP A 108 -4.39 -9.29 1.22
CA ASP A 108 -4.21 -10.33 2.23
C ASP A 108 -3.48 -9.76 3.46
N PRO A 109 -4.18 -9.55 4.59
CA PRO A 109 -3.56 -9.02 5.80
C PRO A 109 -2.45 -9.91 6.38
N LYS A 110 -2.47 -11.21 6.05
CA LYS A 110 -1.48 -12.16 6.51
C LYS A 110 -0.14 -11.94 5.80
N THR A 111 -0.14 -11.83 4.48
CA THR A 111 1.08 -11.53 3.72
C THR A 111 1.49 -10.07 3.89
N LEU A 112 0.53 -9.17 4.02
CA LEU A 112 0.80 -7.73 4.13
C LEU A 112 1.34 -7.31 5.50
N LEU A 113 0.80 -7.79 6.61
CA LEU A 113 1.16 -7.31 7.97
C LEU A 113 1.34 -8.44 8.99
N GLN A 114 1.37 -9.70 8.57
CA GLN A 114 1.43 -10.87 9.47
C GLN A 114 0.31 -10.88 10.51
N ILE A 115 -0.88 -10.36 10.14
CA ILE A 115 -2.04 -10.38 11.01
C ILE A 115 -2.73 -11.74 10.87
N ASP A 116 -2.58 -12.60 11.87
CA ASP A 116 -3.34 -13.85 11.94
C ASP A 116 -4.81 -13.55 12.27
N LEU A 117 -5.69 -14.03 11.40
CA LEU A 117 -7.14 -13.90 11.54
C LEU A 117 -7.79 -15.28 11.50
N PRO A 118 -8.89 -15.49 12.25
CA PRO A 118 -9.74 -16.65 12.04
C PRO A 118 -10.23 -16.73 10.59
N LYS A 119 -10.44 -17.95 10.09
CA LYS A 119 -10.85 -18.19 8.71
C LYS A 119 -12.14 -17.43 8.39
N GLY A 120 -12.08 -16.55 7.38
CA GLY A 120 -13.23 -15.78 6.90
C GLY A 120 -13.39 -14.40 7.54
N GLU A 121 -12.56 -14.04 8.51
CA GLU A 121 -12.58 -12.69 9.09
C GLU A 121 -11.74 -11.69 8.29
N THR A 122 -12.21 -10.45 8.24
CA THR A 122 -11.47 -9.31 7.68
C THR A 122 -11.00 -8.44 8.86
N PRO A 123 -9.72 -8.02 8.91
CA PRO A 123 -9.24 -7.25 10.03
C PRO A 123 -9.94 -5.90 10.02
N LYS A 124 -10.22 -5.38 11.21
CA LYS A 124 -10.68 -3.99 11.34
C LYS A 124 -9.58 -3.07 10.81
N LEU A 125 -9.98 -2.02 10.09
CA LEU A 125 -9.05 -1.00 9.58
C LEU A 125 -8.15 -0.45 10.69
N SER A 126 -8.69 -0.23 11.89
CA SER A 126 -7.89 0.22 13.05
C SER A 126 -6.76 -0.75 13.44
N LYS A 127 -6.97 -2.06 13.29
CA LYS A 127 -5.94 -3.07 13.54
C LYS A 127 -4.86 -3.07 12.46
N VAL A 128 -5.26 -2.90 11.20
CA VAL A 128 -4.35 -2.74 10.05
C VAL A 128 -3.47 -1.51 10.26
N MET A 129 -4.08 -0.34 10.49
CA MET A 129 -3.36 0.92 10.63
C MET A 129 -2.45 0.95 11.85
N SER A 130 -2.88 0.44 13.01
CA SER A 130 -2.02 0.38 14.20
C SER A 130 -0.84 -0.59 14.04
N THR A 131 -1.01 -1.68 13.29
CA THR A 131 0.08 -2.62 12.99
C THR A 131 1.08 -2.00 12.01
N LEU A 132 0.58 -1.33 10.97
CA LEU A 132 1.40 -0.58 10.03
C LEU A 132 2.20 0.52 10.74
N GLU A 133 1.55 1.32 11.59
CA GLU A 133 2.18 2.38 12.37
C GLU A 133 3.31 1.82 13.26
N LYS A 134 3.08 0.67 13.90
CA LYS A 134 4.11 -0.01 14.69
C LYS A 134 5.32 -0.42 13.84
N ASN A 135 5.08 -0.98 12.65
CA ASN A 135 6.16 -1.37 11.73
C ASN A 135 6.95 -0.14 11.24
N ILE A 136 6.24 0.92 10.87
CA ILE A 136 6.82 2.21 10.48
C ILE A 136 7.68 2.78 11.62
N ASN A 137 7.14 2.88 12.83
CA ASN A 137 7.86 3.45 13.98
C ASN A 137 9.10 2.61 14.34
N ARG A 138 9.03 1.28 14.21
CA ARG A 138 10.21 0.43 14.38
C ARG A 138 11.31 0.76 13.37
N ALA A 139 10.95 1.03 12.11
CA ALA A 139 11.91 1.45 11.09
C ALA A 139 12.45 2.88 11.34
N ARG A 140 11.63 3.77 11.94
CA ARG A 140 12.00 5.15 12.29
C ARG A 140 13.05 5.26 13.39
N ASP A 141 12.93 4.47 14.45
CA ASP A 141 13.77 4.58 15.66
C ASP A 141 15.26 4.32 15.41
N LYS A 142 15.65 3.97 14.18
CA LYS A 142 17.02 3.62 13.82
C LYS A 142 17.58 4.35 12.59
N ASP A 143 17.17 5.60 12.33
CA ASP A 143 17.86 6.53 11.39
C ASP A 143 17.45 6.39 9.89
N ALA A 144 16.15 6.24 9.62
CA ALA A 144 15.65 6.32 8.25
C ALA A 144 15.63 7.77 7.76
N SER A 145 16.37 8.05 6.69
CA SER A 145 16.46 9.36 6.04
C SER A 145 15.08 9.98 5.82
N GLY A 146 14.95 11.29 6.06
CA GLY A 146 13.66 12.00 6.03
C GLY A 146 12.85 11.88 4.73
N ALA A 147 13.46 11.46 3.62
CA ALA A 147 12.83 11.38 2.31
C ALA A 147 11.75 10.28 2.21
N GLU A 148 11.94 9.11 2.83
CA GLU A 148 10.92 8.05 2.84
C GLU A 148 9.71 8.46 3.70
N TRP A 149 9.94 9.18 4.79
CA TRP A 149 8.88 9.70 5.64
C TRP A 149 8.05 10.78 4.99
N GLU A 150 8.67 11.67 4.22
CA GLU A 150 7.95 12.71 3.50
C GLU A 150 6.99 12.10 2.47
N ARG A 151 7.41 11.02 1.80
CA ARG A 151 6.57 10.28 0.85
C ARG A 151 5.42 9.55 1.53
N MET A 152 5.65 8.94 2.69
CA MET A 152 4.55 8.34 3.46
C MET A 152 3.53 9.38 3.93
N ARG A 153 3.96 10.61 4.28
CA ARG A 153 3.01 11.69 4.62
C ARG A 153 2.13 12.11 3.45
N GLN A 154 2.63 12.02 2.21
CA GLN A 154 1.83 12.32 1.02
C GLN A 154 0.72 11.28 0.78
N CYS A 155 0.77 10.12 1.45
CA CYS A 155 -0.25 9.08 1.34
C CYS A 155 -1.33 9.17 2.44
N LEU A 156 -1.19 10.08 3.42
CA LEU A 156 -2.09 10.27 4.57
C LEU A 156 -2.97 11.51 4.37
#